data_AF-A0A815ZED9-F1
#
_entry.id   AF-A0A815ZED9-F1
#
_cell.length_a   1.000
_cell.length_b   1.000
_cell.length_c   1.000
_cell.angle_alpha   90.00
_cell.angle_beta   90.00
_cell.angle_gamma   90.00
#
_symmetry.space_group_name_H-M   'P 1'
#
loop_
_entity.id
_entity.type
_entity.pdbx_description
1 polymer ?
#
loop_
_entity_poly.entity_id
_entity_poly.type
_entity_poly.pdbx_seq_one_letter_code
_entity_poly.pdbx_strand_id
1 'polypeptide(L)'
;MFNNNLNWDGIPTKIKRAIETSLEHLNEHKFILNDTNIEFINDYCWDLITCHLKQLLYMNMAHNKLKSNYYFNILFFFFENKLPPSIISLSHLRILKLGHNHLCSLPRSFGSLKSLEILDLTGNDLNEDSLTNDFFQLNNLRALYLGDNLFETFPNDHIDKLQNLQILVLRNNRLRHIPKELARLHQLKELHIQQNQINVLPPAFGKLDLSNVKHIYRFEPNPFIPQLALQMNNLTRLASYLQSDAYREIYQNYFINFDDNEPKEKMKKITKKNKNVLTKK
;
A
#
# COMPACT_ATOMS: atom_id res chain seq x y z
N MET A 1 32.85 -22.72 -6.35
CA MET A 1 32.62 -23.65 -5.24
C MET A 1 32.09 -22.84 -4.06
N PHE A 2 30.76 -22.72 -3.92
CA PHE A 2 30.15 -22.01 -2.80
C PHE A 2 29.25 -22.97 -2.03
N ASN A 3 29.71 -23.30 -0.81
CA ASN A 3 29.09 -23.99 0.33
C ASN A 3 27.88 -24.91 0.12
N ASN A 4 28.15 -26.23 0.15
CA ASN A 4 27.19 -27.32 0.30
C ASN A 4 26.53 -27.45 1.70
N ASN A 5 26.59 -26.43 2.56
CA ASN A 5 26.08 -26.50 3.95
C ASN A 5 25.02 -25.44 4.27
N LEU A 6 24.15 -25.09 3.31
CA LEU A 6 22.92 -24.35 3.64
C LEU A 6 21.95 -25.31 4.34
N ASN A 7 21.48 -24.95 5.53
CA ASN A 7 20.42 -25.69 6.21
C ASN A 7 19.10 -25.34 5.52
N TRP A 8 18.44 -26.33 4.91
CA TRP A 8 17.17 -26.14 4.21
C TRP A 8 15.95 -26.52 5.05
N ASP A 9 16.15 -26.97 6.28
CA ASP A 9 15.06 -27.40 7.15
C ASP A 9 14.10 -26.23 7.43
N GLY A 10 12.81 -26.46 7.13
CA GLY A 10 11.75 -25.46 7.31
C GLY A 10 11.69 -24.37 6.25
N ILE A 11 12.51 -24.42 5.19
CA ILE A 11 12.47 -23.46 4.08
C ILE A 11 11.47 -23.91 3.01
N PRO A 12 10.50 -23.07 2.60
CA PRO A 12 9.57 -23.39 1.52
C PRO A 12 10.29 -23.75 0.20
N THR A 13 9.83 -24.80 -0.47
CA THR A 13 10.50 -25.38 -1.64
C THR A 13 10.73 -24.40 -2.78
N LYS A 14 9.81 -23.46 -3.02
CA LYS A 14 9.98 -22.44 -4.07
C LYS A 14 11.03 -21.40 -3.71
N ILE A 15 11.15 -21.03 -2.43
CA ILE A 15 12.22 -20.14 -1.96
C ILE A 15 13.57 -20.83 -2.13
N LYS A 16 13.67 -22.10 -1.70
CA LYS A 16 14.87 -22.93 -1.91
C LYS A 16 15.25 -22.97 -3.39
N ARG A 17 14.31 -23.30 -4.27
CA ARG A 17 14.55 -23.35 -5.72
C ARG A 17 15.01 -22.01 -6.28
N ALA A 18 14.38 -20.90 -5.87
CA ALA A 18 14.78 -19.56 -6.31
C ALA A 18 16.22 -19.23 -5.90
N ILE A 19 16.63 -19.62 -4.69
CA ILE A 19 18.01 -19.43 -4.20
C ILE A 19 18.98 -20.32 -4.98
N GLU A 20 18.67 -21.61 -5.16
CA GLU A 20 19.50 -22.53 -5.95
C GLU A 20 19.69 -22.03 -7.38
N THR A 21 18.62 -21.62 -8.08
CA THR A 21 18.71 -21.04 -9.43
C THR A 21 19.55 -19.76 -9.43
N SER A 22 19.47 -18.93 -8.39
CA SER A 22 20.30 -17.72 -8.30
C SER A 22 21.79 -17.99 -8.13
N LEU A 23 22.14 -19.05 -7.41
CA LEU A 23 23.52 -19.49 -7.23
C LEU A 23 24.11 -20.08 -8.51
N GLU A 24 23.29 -20.74 -9.32
CA GLU A 24 23.68 -21.33 -10.60
C GLU A 24 23.81 -20.29 -11.73
N HIS A 25 23.01 -19.22 -11.70
CA HIS A 25 22.92 -18.24 -12.79
C HIS A 25 23.33 -16.84 -12.32
N LEU A 26 24.59 -16.72 -11.85
CA LEU A 26 25.21 -15.48 -11.35
C LEU A 26 25.04 -14.23 -12.24
N ASN A 27 24.65 -14.40 -13.52
CA ASN A 27 24.56 -13.34 -14.53
C ASN A 27 23.19 -13.21 -15.24
N GLU A 28 22.13 -13.92 -14.83
CA GLU A 28 20.81 -13.76 -15.48
C GLU A 28 19.85 -12.87 -14.66
N HIS A 29 19.52 -11.73 -15.26
CA HIS A 29 19.06 -10.52 -14.58
C HIS A 29 17.58 -10.44 -14.21
N LYS A 30 16.86 -11.54 -13.99
CA LYS A 30 15.45 -11.48 -13.57
C LYS A 30 15.07 -12.67 -12.69
N PHE A 31 15.36 -12.57 -11.40
CA PHE A 31 14.78 -13.51 -10.44
C PHE A 31 13.34 -13.10 -10.11
N ILE A 32 12.46 -14.09 -10.17
CA ILE A 32 11.04 -14.00 -9.81
C ILE A 32 10.87 -14.93 -8.62
N LEU A 33 10.75 -14.37 -7.42
CA LEU A 33 10.24 -15.14 -6.29
C LEU A 33 8.72 -15.01 -6.32
N ASN A 34 8.00 -16.09 -6.63
CA ASN A 34 6.54 -16.10 -6.61
C ASN A 34 6.05 -17.19 -5.67
N ASP A 35 5.71 -16.80 -4.45
CA ASP A 35 5.15 -17.73 -3.48
C ASP A 35 3.89 -17.18 -2.80
N THR A 36 2.96 -18.09 -2.58
CA THR A 36 1.61 -17.84 -2.06
C THR A 36 1.25 -19.02 -1.16
N ASN A 37 0.54 -18.78 -0.07
CA ASN A 37 0.15 -19.75 0.96
C ASN A 37 1.28 -20.25 1.87
N ILE A 38 2.39 -19.50 2.01
CA ILE A 38 3.36 -19.73 3.08
C ILE A 38 2.76 -19.22 4.39
N GLU A 39 2.53 -20.12 5.35
CA GLU A 39 1.96 -19.77 6.66
C GLU A 39 2.97 -19.10 7.61
N PHE A 40 4.26 -19.29 7.37
CA PHE A 40 5.30 -18.79 8.26
C PHE A 40 6.65 -18.69 7.53
N ILE A 41 7.29 -17.53 7.60
CA ILE A 41 8.67 -17.30 7.13
C ILE A 41 9.45 -16.79 8.32
N ASN A 42 10.34 -17.60 8.89
CA ASN A 42 11.19 -17.15 9.98
C ASN A 42 12.29 -16.19 9.46
N ASP A 43 12.96 -15.50 10.39
CA ASP A 43 14.04 -14.58 10.05
C ASP A 43 15.17 -15.28 9.29
N TYR A 44 15.48 -16.54 9.60
CA TYR A 44 16.50 -17.31 8.87
C TYR A 44 16.17 -17.44 7.39
N CYS A 45 14.91 -17.71 7.03
CA CYS A 45 14.47 -17.76 5.64
C CYS A 45 14.59 -16.39 4.97
N TRP A 46 14.28 -15.30 5.68
CA TRP A 46 14.48 -13.94 5.18
C TRP A 46 15.96 -13.58 4.98
N ASP A 47 16.82 -14.00 5.89
CA ASP A 47 18.27 -13.83 5.78
C ASP A 47 18.81 -14.59 4.58
N LEU A 48 18.32 -15.81 4.32
CA LEU A 48 18.67 -16.56 3.11
C LEU A 48 18.24 -15.82 1.84
N ILE A 49 17.00 -15.33 1.77
CA ILE A 49 16.49 -14.54 0.63
C ILE A 49 17.38 -13.31 0.41
N THR A 50 17.60 -12.51 1.45
CA THR A 50 18.30 -11.22 1.35
C THR A 50 19.81 -11.38 1.12
N CYS A 51 20.43 -12.45 1.62
CA CYS A 51 21.84 -12.74 1.38
C CYS A 51 22.11 -13.24 -0.03
N HIS A 52 21.24 -14.09 -0.59
CA HIS A 52 21.50 -14.77 -1.85
C HIS A 52 20.83 -14.10 -3.06
N LEU A 53 19.67 -13.45 -2.86
CA LEU A 53 18.90 -12.83 -3.94
C LEU A 53 19.14 -11.31 -4.07
N LYS A 54 20.39 -10.85 -3.92
CA LYS A 54 20.73 -9.41 -3.94
C LYS A 54 20.40 -8.68 -5.26
N GLN A 55 20.30 -9.42 -6.36
CA GLN A 55 19.97 -8.93 -7.70
C GLN A 55 18.49 -9.14 -8.05
N LEU A 56 17.65 -9.45 -7.06
CA LEU A 56 16.23 -9.69 -7.27
C LEU A 56 15.53 -8.43 -7.78
N LEU A 57 14.90 -8.55 -8.96
CA LEU A 57 14.10 -7.47 -9.55
C LEU A 57 12.60 -7.61 -9.27
N TYR A 58 12.12 -8.85 -9.09
CA TYR A 58 10.71 -9.15 -8.87
C TYR A 58 10.52 -10.08 -7.67
N MET A 59 9.72 -9.64 -6.70
CA MET A 59 9.28 -10.44 -5.57
C MET A 59 7.75 -10.38 -5.47
N ASN A 60 7.10 -11.53 -5.52
CA ASN A 60 5.70 -11.72 -5.17
C ASN A 60 5.59 -12.70 -4.01
N MET A 61 5.21 -12.15 -2.86
CA MET A 61 4.91 -12.86 -1.64
C MET A 61 3.46 -12.56 -1.22
N ALA A 62 2.55 -12.35 -2.16
CA ALA A 62 1.14 -12.12 -1.85
C ALA A 62 0.46 -13.39 -1.31
N HIS A 63 -0.65 -13.23 -0.58
CA HIS A 63 -1.44 -14.32 0.02
C HIS A 63 -0.61 -15.25 0.92
N ASN A 64 0.35 -14.71 1.66
CA ASN A 64 1.07 -15.44 2.69
C ASN A 64 0.62 -14.95 4.09
N LYS A 65 1.11 -15.59 5.15
CA LYS A 65 1.00 -15.09 6.52
C LYS A 65 2.39 -14.64 6.97
N LEU A 66 2.92 -13.60 6.32
CA LEU A 66 4.27 -13.12 6.62
C LEU A 66 4.35 -12.63 8.05
N LYS A 67 5.22 -13.26 8.83
CA LYS A 67 5.50 -12.95 10.22
C LYS A 67 7.00 -12.79 10.37
N SER A 68 7.47 -11.73 11.02
CA SER A 68 8.88 -11.62 11.42
C SER A 68 8.95 -11.83 12.94
N ASN A 69 10.05 -12.41 13.43
CA ASN A 69 10.24 -12.49 14.87
C ASN A 69 10.59 -11.11 15.40
N TYR A 70 9.98 -10.73 16.50
CA TYR A 70 10.44 -9.61 17.29
C TYR A 70 11.01 -10.13 18.61
N TYR A 71 12.29 -9.90 18.83
CA TYR A 71 12.95 -10.24 20.10
C TYR A 71 12.62 -9.15 21.12
N PHE A 72 11.64 -9.38 21.99
CA PHE A 72 11.36 -8.47 23.11
C PHE A 72 12.24 -8.79 24.33
N ASN A 73 12.60 -10.07 24.53
CA ASN A 73 13.62 -10.54 25.47
C ASN A 73 13.94 -12.03 25.21
N ILE A 74 15.06 -12.56 25.74
CA ILE A 74 15.59 -13.93 25.49
C ILE A 74 14.58 -15.06 25.83
N LEU A 75 13.49 -14.75 26.55
CA LEU A 75 12.51 -15.72 27.06
C LEU A 75 11.13 -15.68 26.37
N PHE A 76 10.84 -14.72 25.48
CA PHE A 76 9.53 -14.62 24.80
C PHE A 76 9.66 -14.20 23.33
N PHE A 77 9.25 -15.09 22.42
CA PHE A 77 9.10 -14.80 20.99
C PHE A 77 7.69 -14.27 20.71
N PHE A 78 7.58 -13.05 20.19
CA PHE A 78 6.36 -12.55 19.59
C PHE A 78 6.53 -12.48 18.07
N PHE A 79 5.52 -12.96 17.35
CA PHE A 79 5.44 -12.81 15.90
C PHE A 79 4.58 -11.59 15.59
N GLU A 80 5.13 -10.64 14.87
CA GLU A 80 4.38 -9.52 14.34
C GLU A 80 4.20 -9.71 12.84
N ASN A 81 3.03 -9.30 12.31
CA ASN A 81 2.80 -9.28 10.87
C ASN A 81 3.54 -8.09 10.25
N LYS A 82 4.87 -8.18 10.22
CA LYS A 82 5.78 -7.16 9.71
C LYS A 82 6.79 -7.82 8.79
N LEU A 83 7.31 -7.03 7.84
CA LEU A 83 8.48 -7.43 7.07
C LEU A 83 9.74 -7.26 7.92
N PRO A 84 10.75 -8.14 7.79
CA PRO A 84 12.01 -7.94 8.46
C PRO A 84 12.71 -6.67 7.91
N PRO A 85 13.51 -5.97 8.73
CA PRO A 85 14.30 -4.84 8.26
C PRO A 85 15.25 -5.20 7.10
N SER A 86 15.72 -6.44 7.01
CA SER A 86 16.67 -6.89 5.99
C SER A 86 16.14 -6.79 4.55
N ILE A 87 14.82 -6.68 4.34
CA ILE A 87 14.23 -6.49 3.00
C ILE A 87 14.77 -5.26 2.28
N ILE A 88 15.19 -4.23 3.02
CA ILE A 88 15.75 -2.99 2.46
C ILE A 88 17.10 -3.22 1.75
N SER A 89 17.76 -4.36 1.97
CA SER A 89 19.00 -4.73 1.29
C SER A 89 18.80 -5.11 -0.19
N LEU A 90 17.56 -5.40 -0.60
CA LEU A 90 17.19 -5.74 -1.98
C LEU A 90 17.09 -4.47 -2.85
N SER A 91 18.19 -3.73 -2.96
CA SER A 91 18.24 -2.39 -3.57
C SER A 91 17.89 -2.36 -5.07
N HIS A 92 17.98 -3.49 -5.76
CA HIS A 92 17.63 -3.64 -7.17
C HIS A 92 16.15 -3.98 -7.40
N LEU A 93 15.36 -4.18 -6.34
CA LEU A 93 13.98 -4.61 -6.45
C LEU A 93 13.14 -3.55 -7.18
N ARG A 94 12.50 -3.97 -8.27
CA ARG A 94 11.64 -3.12 -9.12
C ARG A 94 10.16 -3.38 -8.89
N ILE A 95 9.80 -4.64 -8.61
CA ILE A 95 8.42 -5.05 -8.38
C ILE A 95 8.36 -5.83 -7.07
N LEU A 96 7.57 -5.32 -6.12
CA LEU A 96 7.30 -5.95 -4.84
C LEU A 96 5.79 -6.10 -4.64
N LYS A 97 5.33 -7.34 -4.58
CA LYS A 97 3.93 -7.68 -4.29
C LYS A 97 3.84 -8.39 -2.96
N LEU A 98 3.09 -7.79 -2.06
CA LEU A 98 2.90 -8.19 -0.66
C LEU A 98 1.41 -8.15 -0.28
N GLY A 99 0.51 -8.27 -1.26
CA GLY A 99 -0.92 -8.22 -0.99
C GLY A 99 -1.39 -9.38 -0.11
N HIS A 100 -2.44 -9.19 0.69
CA HIS A 100 -3.06 -10.24 1.50
C HIS A 100 -2.11 -10.93 2.50
N ASN A 101 -1.34 -10.14 3.27
CA ASN A 101 -0.37 -10.64 4.25
C ASN A 101 -0.65 -10.23 5.71
N HIS A 102 -1.76 -9.52 5.97
CA HIS A 102 -2.08 -8.96 7.29
C HIS A 102 -0.99 -8.04 7.86
N LEU A 103 -0.17 -7.43 6.98
CA LEU A 103 0.90 -6.53 7.41
C LEU A 103 0.31 -5.32 8.14
N CYS A 104 0.83 -5.03 9.32
CA CYS A 104 0.37 -3.89 10.13
C CYS A 104 1.39 -2.74 10.18
N SER A 105 2.59 -2.90 9.62
CA SER A 105 3.52 -1.80 9.37
C SER A 105 4.57 -2.19 8.32
N LEU A 106 5.26 -1.19 7.76
CA LEU A 106 6.48 -1.36 6.97
C LEU A 106 7.72 -1.11 7.85
N PRO A 107 8.90 -1.68 7.52
CA PRO A 107 10.12 -1.41 8.26
C PRO A 107 10.56 0.04 8.07
N ARG A 108 11.31 0.59 9.04
CA ARG A 108 11.96 1.89 8.87
C ARG A 108 12.88 1.87 7.65
N SER A 109 13.06 3.01 7.01
CA SER A 109 13.93 3.14 5.83
C SER A 109 13.41 2.35 4.62
N PHE A 110 12.12 1.97 4.57
CA PHE A 110 11.50 1.33 3.39
C PHE A 110 11.68 2.17 2.12
N GLY A 111 11.76 3.49 2.26
CA GLY A 111 12.12 4.43 1.20
C GLY A 111 13.48 4.20 0.56
N SER A 112 14.34 3.34 1.11
CA SER A 112 15.66 3.00 0.58
C SER A 112 15.60 2.10 -0.65
N LEU A 113 14.46 1.47 -0.94
CA LEU A 113 14.23 0.68 -2.15
C LEU A 113 14.08 1.58 -3.39
N LYS A 114 15.13 2.34 -3.73
CA LYS A 114 15.09 3.40 -4.75
C LYS A 114 14.77 2.89 -6.15
N SER A 115 15.00 1.61 -6.44
CA SER A 115 14.70 0.99 -7.74
C SER A 115 13.23 0.59 -7.91
N LEU A 116 12.41 0.71 -6.86
CA LEU A 116 11.05 0.19 -6.85
C LEU A 116 10.14 1.00 -7.78
N GLU A 117 9.49 0.29 -8.70
CA GLU A 117 8.56 0.84 -9.70
C GLU A 117 7.12 0.42 -9.42
N ILE A 118 6.89 -0.79 -8.90
CA ILE A 118 5.57 -1.31 -8.59
C ILE A 118 5.56 -1.87 -7.18
N LEU A 119 4.65 -1.36 -6.35
CA LEU A 119 4.42 -1.82 -5.00
C LEU A 119 2.95 -2.17 -4.80
N ASP A 120 2.69 -3.44 -4.50
CA ASP A 120 1.36 -3.92 -4.15
C ASP A 120 1.29 -4.34 -2.68
N LEU A 121 0.50 -3.61 -1.91
CA LEU A 121 0.22 -3.81 -0.49
C LEU A 121 -1.28 -4.02 -0.24
N THR A 122 -2.04 -4.41 -1.27
CA THR A 122 -3.50 -4.59 -1.20
C THR A 122 -3.89 -5.63 -0.16
N GLY A 123 -4.94 -5.42 0.63
CA GLY A 123 -5.44 -6.47 1.53
C GLY A 123 -4.56 -6.71 2.76
N ASN A 124 -3.97 -5.66 3.31
CA ASN A 124 -3.20 -5.72 4.56
C ASN A 124 -3.93 -4.95 5.67
N ASP A 125 -3.31 -4.86 6.85
CA ASP A 125 -3.85 -4.14 8.01
C ASP A 125 -3.11 -2.80 8.20
N LEU A 126 -2.68 -2.16 7.10
CA LEU A 126 -1.93 -0.89 7.13
C LEU A 126 -2.85 0.30 7.40
N ASN A 127 -2.30 1.29 8.08
CA ASN A 127 -2.94 2.57 8.40
C ASN A 127 -1.96 3.73 8.13
N GLU A 128 -2.38 4.96 8.43
CA GLU A 128 -1.57 6.18 8.26
C GLU A 128 -0.18 6.10 8.92
N ASP A 129 -0.08 5.51 10.11
CA ASP A 129 1.19 5.34 10.85
C ASP A 129 2.13 4.32 10.20
N SER A 130 1.61 3.48 9.30
CA SER A 130 2.40 2.44 8.61
C SER A 130 3.29 2.98 7.50
N LEU A 131 3.01 4.19 7.00
CA LEU A 131 3.74 4.84 5.93
C LEU A 131 4.65 5.93 6.50
N THR A 132 5.87 5.57 6.90
CA THR A 132 6.85 6.50 7.46
C THR A 132 7.28 7.57 6.45
N ASN A 133 7.80 8.71 6.92
CA ASN A 133 8.16 9.85 6.05
C ASN A 133 9.11 9.50 4.90
N ASP A 134 9.98 8.50 5.08
CA ASP A 134 10.91 8.03 4.06
C ASP A 134 10.21 7.21 2.96
N PHE A 135 9.03 6.63 3.20
CA PHE A 135 8.24 5.90 2.21
C PHE A 135 8.05 6.71 0.92
N PHE A 136 7.82 8.02 1.07
CA PHE A 136 7.60 8.94 -0.04
C PHE A 136 8.89 9.31 -0.80
N GLN A 137 10.03 8.72 -0.45
CA GLN A 137 11.27 8.85 -1.21
C GLN A 137 11.46 7.74 -2.26
N LEU A 138 10.44 6.90 -2.49
CA LEU A 138 10.37 5.92 -3.58
C LEU A 138 10.14 6.62 -4.92
N ASN A 139 11.08 7.46 -5.33
CA ASN A 139 10.89 8.41 -6.44
C ASN A 139 10.66 7.73 -7.81
N ASN A 140 11.05 6.46 -7.96
CA ASN A 140 10.83 5.68 -9.19
C ASN A 140 9.48 4.95 -9.23
N LEU A 141 8.67 5.06 -8.17
CA LEU A 141 7.41 4.33 -8.07
C LEU A 141 6.40 4.84 -9.12
N ARG A 142 5.87 3.91 -9.90
CA ARG A 142 4.90 4.13 -10.98
C ARG A 142 3.52 3.60 -10.63
N ALA A 143 3.43 2.53 -9.86
CA ALA A 143 2.17 1.97 -9.42
C ALA A 143 2.21 1.61 -7.93
N LEU A 144 1.24 2.13 -7.19
CA LEU A 144 1.06 1.89 -5.77
C LEU A 144 -0.35 1.37 -5.49
N TYR A 145 -0.43 0.15 -4.97
CA TYR A 145 -1.69 -0.47 -4.58
C TYR A 145 -1.77 -0.59 -3.06
N LEU A 146 -2.73 0.13 -2.47
CA LEU A 146 -3.02 0.18 -1.05
C LEU A 146 -4.52 -0.08 -0.80
N GLY A 147 -5.19 -0.76 -1.74
CA GLY A 147 -6.60 -1.11 -1.58
C GLY A 147 -6.82 -2.08 -0.42
N ASP A 148 -8.04 -2.14 0.11
CA ASP A 148 -8.41 -3.12 1.14
C ASP A 148 -7.48 -3.06 2.38
N ASN A 149 -7.27 -1.85 2.92
CA ASN A 149 -6.47 -1.57 4.12
C ASN A 149 -7.31 -0.79 5.16
N LEU A 150 -6.66 -0.17 6.16
CA LEU A 150 -7.31 0.50 7.29
C LEU A 150 -7.08 2.02 7.33
N PHE A 151 -6.63 2.64 6.24
CA PHE A 151 -6.36 4.08 6.18
C PHE A 151 -7.63 4.91 6.46
N GLU A 152 -7.63 5.71 7.53
CA GLU A 152 -8.66 6.72 7.81
C GLU A 152 -8.28 8.08 7.22
N THR A 153 -6.98 8.34 7.19
CA THR A 153 -6.36 9.47 6.50
C THR A 153 -5.21 8.96 5.63
N PHE A 154 -4.84 9.72 4.62
CA PHE A 154 -3.63 9.44 3.84
C PHE A 154 -2.55 10.46 4.23
N PRO A 155 -1.26 10.06 4.40
CA PRO A 155 -0.21 11.00 4.82
C PRO A 155 -0.11 12.14 3.82
N ASN A 156 -0.50 13.33 4.27
CA ASN A 156 -0.78 14.51 3.47
C ASN A 156 0.49 15.18 2.92
N ASP A 157 1.57 15.22 3.70
CA ASP A 157 2.66 16.17 3.46
C ASP A 157 3.65 15.77 2.36
N HIS A 158 3.61 14.53 1.87
CA HIS A 158 4.71 13.99 1.06
C HIS A 158 4.30 13.17 -0.16
N ILE A 159 3.00 12.95 -0.42
CA ILE A 159 2.57 12.16 -1.58
C ILE A 159 3.03 12.80 -2.90
N ASP A 160 3.16 14.12 -2.94
CA ASP A 160 3.66 14.87 -4.08
C ASP A 160 5.15 14.61 -4.38
N LYS A 161 5.90 13.91 -3.53
CA LYS A 161 7.25 13.46 -3.87
C LYS A 161 7.29 12.30 -4.86
N LEU A 162 6.19 11.53 -4.99
CA LEU A 162 6.09 10.39 -5.91
C LEU A 162 5.79 10.86 -7.36
N GLN A 163 6.64 11.72 -7.93
CA GLN A 163 6.40 12.41 -9.20
C GLN A 163 6.27 11.48 -10.43
N ASN A 164 6.75 10.24 -10.33
CA ASN A 164 6.61 9.22 -11.38
C ASN A 164 5.36 8.34 -11.23
N LEU A 165 4.53 8.58 -10.21
CA LEU A 165 3.36 7.74 -9.93
C LEU A 165 2.29 7.94 -11.00
N GLN A 166 1.88 6.83 -11.61
CA GLN A 166 0.88 6.77 -12.68
C GLN A 166 -0.41 6.10 -12.22
N ILE A 167 -0.30 5.14 -11.30
CA ILE A 167 -1.43 4.38 -10.78
C ILE A 167 -1.41 4.45 -9.25
N LEU A 168 -2.53 4.89 -8.67
CA LEU A 168 -2.75 4.88 -7.22
C LEU A 168 -4.10 4.22 -6.90
N VAL A 169 -4.03 3.11 -6.17
CA VAL A 169 -5.24 2.38 -5.71
C VAL A 169 -5.37 2.49 -4.20
N LEU A 170 -6.44 3.13 -3.75
CA LEU A 170 -6.82 3.37 -2.36
C LEU A 170 -8.25 2.87 -2.05
N ARG A 171 -8.84 2.08 -2.94
CA ARG A 171 -10.21 1.56 -2.79
C ARG A 171 -10.38 0.74 -1.50
N ASN A 172 -11.60 0.62 -0.97
CA ASN A 172 -11.88 -0.20 0.21
C ASN A 172 -10.98 0.16 1.41
N ASN A 173 -10.87 1.44 1.70
CA ASN A 173 -10.27 1.94 2.93
C ASN A 173 -11.35 2.65 3.77
N ARG A 174 -10.94 3.47 4.72
CA ARG A 174 -11.83 4.26 5.58
C ARG A 174 -11.55 5.75 5.41
N LEU A 175 -11.00 6.15 4.27
CA LEU A 175 -10.53 7.50 4.02
C LEU A 175 -11.70 8.47 4.15
N ARG A 176 -11.61 9.42 5.08
CA ARG A 176 -12.58 10.52 5.21
C ARG A 176 -12.25 11.68 4.27
N HIS A 177 -10.96 11.87 4.00
CA HIS A 177 -10.44 12.89 3.11
C HIS A 177 -9.28 12.35 2.27
N ILE A 178 -9.00 13.04 1.16
CA ILE A 178 -7.85 12.81 0.29
C ILE A 178 -7.04 14.10 0.21
N PRO A 179 -5.70 14.06 0.30
CA PRO A 179 -4.87 15.25 0.26
C PRO A 179 -4.95 15.97 -1.09
N LYS A 180 -4.97 17.31 -1.05
CA LYS A 180 -4.96 18.17 -2.26
C LYS A 180 -3.65 18.01 -3.05
N GLU A 181 -2.58 17.61 -2.37
CA GLU A 181 -1.24 17.36 -2.89
C GLU A 181 -1.23 16.26 -3.97
N LEU A 182 -2.19 15.34 -3.95
CA LEU A 182 -2.35 14.32 -4.98
C LEU A 182 -2.57 14.93 -6.37
N ALA A 183 -3.17 16.12 -6.45
CA ALA A 183 -3.33 16.86 -7.71
C ALA A 183 -2.00 17.39 -8.30
N ARG A 184 -0.89 17.32 -7.56
CA ARG A 184 0.46 17.65 -8.06
C ARG A 184 1.17 16.46 -8.73
N LEU A 185 0.55 15.28 -8.73
CA LEU A 185 1.08 14.11 -9.42
C LEU A 185 0.78 14.22 -10.92
N HIS A 186 1.63 14.94 -11.64
CA HIS A 186 1.42 15.23 -13.07
C HIS A 186 1.42 14.00 -13.98
N GLN A 187 1.98 12.87 -13.53
CA GLN A 187 1.96 11.61 -14.27
C GLN A 187 0.79 10.68 -13.90
N LEU A 188 -0.07 11.06 -12.96
CA LEU A 188 -1.14 10.21 -12.48
C LEU A 188 -2.24 10.05 -13.53
N LYS A 189 -2.43 8.80 -13.98
CA LYS A 189 -3.40 8.40 -15.01
C LYS A 189 -4.53 7.59 -14.42
N GLU A 190 -4.30 6.89 -13.31
CA GLU A 190 -5.29 6.04 -12.68
C GLU A 190 -5.38 6.32 -11.18
N LEU A 191 -6.59 6.59 -10.71
CA LEU A 191 -6.89 6.82 -9.31
C LEU A 191 -8.17 6.10 -8.91
N HIS A 192 -8.03 5.20 -7.94
CA HIS A 192 -9.13 4.42 -7.40
C HIS A 192 -9.33 4.75 -5.93
N ILE A 193 -10.41 5.46 -5.59
CA ILE A 193 -10.76 5.82 -4.21
C ILE A 193 -12.17 5.35 -3.85
N GLN A 194 -12.79 4.52 -4.67
CA GLN A 194 -14.12 3.97 -4.40
C GLN A 194 -14.16 3.16 -3.10
N GLN A 195 -15.34 3.07 -2.50
CA GLN A 195 -15.60 2.35 -1.25
C GLN A 195 -14.76 2.91 -0.09
N ASN A 196 -14.84 4.23 0.10
CA ASN A 196 -14.26 4.96 1.23
C ASN A 196 -15.36 5.77 1.96
N GLN A 197 -14.96 6.69 2.84
CA GLN A 197 -15.85 7.57 3.61
C GLN A 197 -15.70 9.05 3.17
N ILE A 198 -15.35 9.30 1.91
CA ILE A 198 -15.02 10.63 1.41
C ILE A 198 -16.32 11.40 1.12
N ASN A 199 -16.51 12.56 1.77
CA ASN A 199 -17.67 13.42 1.49
C ASN A 199 -17.38 14.51 0.46
N VAL A 200 -16.14 14.98 0.37
CA VAL A 200 -15.71 16.07 -0.54
C VAL A 200 -14.39 15.72 -1.20
N LEU A 201 -14.19 16.18 -2.44
CA LEU A 201 -12.91 16.13 -3.15
C LEU A 201 -12.20 17.49 -3.11
N PRO A 202 -10.87 17.54 -3.02
CA PRO A 202 -10.13 18.81 -3.07
C PRO A 202 -10.41 19.59 -4.37
N PRO A 203 -10.62 20.93 -4.32
CA PRO A 203 -10.76 21.75 -5.54
C PRO A 203 -9.59 21.59 -6.52
N ALA A 204 -8.39 21.29 -6.00
CA ALA A 204 -7.20 21.02 -6.79
C ALA A 204 -7.36 19.83 -7.75
N PHE A 205 -8.26 18.88 -7.46
CA PHE A 205 -8.52 17.72 -8.33
C PHE A 205 -9.11 18.11 -9.68
N GLY A 206 -9.73 19.29 -9.80
CA GLY A 206 -10.15 19.80 -11.10
C GLY A 206 -8.98 20.09 -12.06
N LYS A 207 -7.73 20.15 -11.57
CA LYS A 207 -6.52 20.26 -12.39
C LYS A 207 -6.01 18.91 -12.91
N LEU A 208 -6.55 17.79 -12.40
CA LEU A 208 -6.28 16.49 -12.99
C LEU A 208 -6.92 16.43 -14.38
N ASP A 209 -6.29 15.70 -15.30
CA ASP A 209 -6.78 15.53 -16.66
C ASP A 209 -7.93 14.49 -16.68
N LEU A 210 -9.06 14.86 -16.05
CA LEU A 210 -10.25 14.01 -15.86
C LEU A 210 -11.01 13.76 -17.17
N SER A 211 -10.80 14.58 -18.20
CA SER A 211 -11.46 14.48 -19.50
C SER A 211 -10.75 13.53 -20.46
N ASN A 212 -9.50 13.16 -20.18
CA ASN A 212 -8.76 12.23 -21.00
C ASN A 212 -9.26 10.80 -20.83
N VAL A 213 -9.83 10.27 -21.91
CA VAL A 213 -10.45 8.93 -21.96
C VAL A 213 -9.47 7.77 -21.69
N LYS A 214 -8.16 8.01 -21.73
CA LYS A 214 -7.14 7.02 -21.37
C LYS A 214 -6.90 6.97 -19.86
N HIS A 215 -7.35 7.97 -19.10
CA HIS A 215 -7.23 8.02 -17.66
C HIS A 215 -8.42 7.32 -17.00
N ILE A 216 -8.17 6.68 -15.86
CA ILE A 216 -9.17 5.89 -15.12
C ILE A 216 -9.34 6.49 -13.73
N TYR A 217 -10.43 7.23 -13.53
CA TYR A 217 -10.79 7.78 -12.23
C TYR A 217 -12.02 7.05 -11.69
N ARG A 218 -11.85 6.32 -10.57
CA ARG A 218 -12.95 5.62 -9.89
C ARG A 218 -13.19 6.22 -8.51
N PHE A 219 -14.23 7.05 -8.43
CA PHE A 219 -14.58 7.79 -7.22
C PHE A 219 -15.76 7.16 -6.46
N GLU A 220 -16.68 6.49 -7.14
CA GLU A 220 -17.89 5.93 -6.54
C GLU A 220 -17.76 4.41 -6.24
N PRO A 221 -18.32 3.89 -5.14
CA PRO A 221 -19.16 4.61 -4.16
C PRO A 221 -18.37 5.38 -3.11
N ASN A 222 -18.80 6.60 -2.76
CA ASN A 222 -18.39 7.33 -1.56
C ASN A 222 -19.58 8.15 -1.04
N PRO A 223 -19.64 8.51 0.26
CA PRO A 223 -20.72 9.32 0.81
C PRO A 223 -20.59 10.80 0.45
N PHE A 224 -20.40 11.11 -0.84
CA PHE A 224 -20.24 12.48 -1.31
C PHE A 224 -21.45 13.34 -0.94
N ILE A 225 -21.19 14.61 -0.64
CA ILE A 225 -22.27 15.58 -0.47
C ILE A 225 -23.15 15.62 -1.74
N PRO A 226 -24.46 15.85 -1.64
CA PRO A 226 -25.37 15.76 -2.78
C PRO A 226 -24.93 16.59 -3.98
N GLN A 227 -24.44 17.81 -3.75
CA GLN A 227 -24.01 18.72 -4.81
C GLN A 227 -22.83 18.17 -5.62
N LEU A 228 -21.90 17.47 -4.95
CA LEU A 228 -20.75 16.82 -5.58
C LEU A 228 -21.16 15.51 -6.27
N ALA A 229 -21.98 14.68 -5.62
CA ALA A 229 -22.46 13.42 -6.17
C ALA A 229 -23.17 13.61 -7.53
N LEU A 230 -23.93 14.68 -7.69
CA LEU A 230 -24.60 15.04 -8.95
C LEU A 230 -23.64 15.26 -10.14
N GLN A 231 -22.35 15.52 -9.88
CA GLN A 231 -21.35 15.75 -10.94
C GLN A 231 -20.58 14.47 -11.31
N MET A 232 -20.69 13.38 -10.54
CA MET A 232 -19.85 12.18 -10.67
C MET A 232 -20.11 11.39 -11.97
N ASN A 233 -21.26 11.60 -12.61
CA ASN A 233 -21.61 10.97 -13.88
C ASN A 233 -20.86 11.53 -15.10
N ASN A 234 -20.21 12.69 -14.96
CA ASN A 234 -19.47 13.33 -16.04
C ASN A 234 -18.20 13.98 -15.49
N LEU A 235 -17.06 13.29 -15.68
CA LEU A 235 -15.76 13.70 -15.16
C LEU A 235 -15.28 15.06 -15.69
N THR A 236 -15.65 15.44 -16.92
CA THR A 236 -15.33 16.76 -17.48
C THR A 236 -16.11 17.86 -16.74
N ARG A 237 -17.40 17.65 -16.49
CA ARG A 237 -18.23 18.58 -15.71
C ARG A 237 -17.77 18.66 -14.26
N LEU A 238 -17.41 17.52 -13.67
CA LEU A 238 -16.81 17.44 -12.34
C LEU A 238 -15.54 18.30 -12.28
N ALA A 239 -14.63 18.21 -13.26
CA ALA A 239 -13.41 19.00 -13.28
C ALA A 239 -13.67 20.51 -13.23
N SER A 240 -14.63 21.00 -14.02
CA SER A 240 -15.03 22.42 -14.02
C SER A 240 -15.73 22.80 -12.72
N TYR A 241 -16.60 21.94 -12.19
CA TYR A 241 -17.29 22.17 -10.93
C TYR A 241 -16.33 22.29 -9.75
N LEU A 242 -15.35 21.40 -9.64
CA LEU A 242 -14.31 21.43 -8.60
C LEU A 242 -13.49 22.73 -8.63
N GLN A 243 -13.38 23.38 -9.79
CA GLN A 243 -12.66 24.64 -9.95
C GLN A 243 -13.51 25.88 -9.71
N SER A 244 -14.84 25.75 -9.60
CA SER A 244 -15.74 26.87 -9.38
C SER A 244 -15.60 27.48 -7.99
N ASP A 245 -15.83 28.78 -7.87
CA ASP A 245 -15.82 29.47 -6.56
C ASP A 245 -16.92 28.94 -5.64
N ALA A 246 -18.09 28.61 -6.19
CA ALA A 246 -19.18 27.99 -5.46
C ALA A 246 -18.75 26.68 -4.77
N TYR A 247 -18.03 25.79 -5.46
CA TYR A 247 -17.55 24.56 -4.84
C TYR A 247 -16.43 24.81 -3.83
N ARG A 248 -15.56 25.80 -4.06
CA ARG A 248 -14.50 26.16 -3.10
C ARG A 248 -15.09 26.59 -1.77
N GLU A 249 -16.16 27.38 -1.77
CA GLU A 249 -16.88 27.77 -0.55
C GLU A 249 -17.47 26.55 0.16
N ILE A 250 -18.15 25.65 -0.58
CA ILE A 250 -18.70 24.41 -0.02
C ILE A 250 -17.60 23.56 0.62
N TYR A 251 -16.47 23.40 -0.07
CA TYR A 251 -15.32 22.64 0.43
C TYR A 251 -14.76 23.26 1.71
N GLN A 252 -14.55 24.57 1.75
CA GLN A 252 -14.04 25.27 2.95
C GLN A 252 -15.02 25.16 4.13
N ASN A 253 -16.31 25.41 3.89
CA ASN A 253 -17.36 25.31 4.91
C ASN A 253 -17.51 23.90 5.47
N TYR A 254 -17.29 22.87 4.65
CA TYR A 254 -17.30 21.50 5.10
C TYR A 254 -16.23 21.27 6.19
N PHE A 255 -14.99 21.74 5.99
CA PHE A 255 -13.92 21.58 6.99
C PHE A 255 -14.06 22.49 8.21
N ILE A 256 -14.68 23.67 8.08
CA ILE A 256 -14.97 24.54 9.24
C ILE A 256 -15.96 23.85 10.19
N ASN A 257 -16.93 23.13 9.65
CA ASN A 257 -17.97 22.45 10.42
C ASN A 257 -17.67 20.95 10.63
N PHE A 258 -16.47 20.50 10.26
CA PHE A 258 -16.09 19.10 10.37
C PHE A 258 -15.74 18.78 11.82
N ASP A 259 -16.60 18.01 12.50
CA ASP A 259 -16.34 17.52 13.84
C ASP A 259 -15.60 16.17 13.77
N ASP A 260 -14.32 16.17 14.11
CA ASP A 260 -13.49 14.96 14.24
C ASP A 260 -13.99 13.97 15.33
N ASN A 261 -15.03 14.33 16.10
CA ASN A 261 -15.55 13.54 17.21
C ASN A 261 -16.77 12.64 16.90
N GLU A 262 -17.37 12.69 15.70
CA GLU A 262 -18.45 11.74 15.34
C GLU A 262 -17.92 10.30 15.07
N PRO A 263 -18.65 9.25 15.48
CA PRO A 263 -18.18 8.43 16.59
C PRO A 263 -17.31 7.24 16.19
N LYS A 264 -16.08 7.23 16.72
CA LYS A 264 -15.21 6.05 16.93
C LYS A 264 -15.93 4.87 17.63
N GLU A 265 -17.10 5.09 18.23
CA GLU A 265 -17.92 4.07 18.89
C GLU A 265 -18.74 3.16 17.97
N LYS A 266 -19.19 3.62 16.79
CA LYS A 266 -19.91 2.74 15.84
C LYS A 266 -18.99 1.64 15.28
N MET A 267 -17.69 1.90 15.18
CA MET A 267 -16.68 0.95 14.70
C MET A 267 -16.25 -0.11 15.72
N LYS A 268 -16.32 0.19 17.04
CA LYS A 268 -16.12 -0.83 18.10
C LYS A 268 -17.21 -1.91 18.07
N LYS A 269 -18.43 -1.58 17.62
CA LYS A 269 -19.53 -2.55 17.46
C LYS A 269 -19.33 -3.46 16.24
N ILE A 270 -18.76 -2.96 15.14
CA ILE A 270 -18.49 -3.76 13.92
C ILE A 270 -17.31 -4.72 14.16
N THR A 271 -16.24 -4.27 14.84
CA THR A 271 -15.11 -5.14 15.21
C THR A 271 -15.47 -6.21 16.25
N LYS A 272 -16.36 -5.91 17.21
CA LYS A 272 -16.93 -6.95 18.10
C LYS A 272 -17.84 -7.94 17.36
N LYS A 273 -18.62 -7.48 16.37
CA LYS A 273 -19.51 -8.37 15.60
C LYS A 273 -18.72 -9.34 14.72
N ASN A 274 -17.60 -8.92 14.13
CA ASN A 274 -16.73 -9.80 13.33
C ASN A 274 -15.89 -10.77 14.19
N LYS A 275 -15.53 -10.42 15.43
CA LYS A 275 -14.89 -11.35 16.38
C LYS A 275 -15.84 -12.44 16.90
N ASN A 276 -17.14 -12.17 17.00
CA ASN A 276 -18.12 -13.15 17.48
C ASN A 276 -18.62 -14.14 16.41
N VAL A 277 -18.33 -13.90 15.13
CA VAL A 277 -18.66 -14.85 14.04
C VAL A 277 -17.54 -15.88 13.84
N LEU A 278 -16.30 -15.56 14.22
CA LEU A 278 -15.13 -16.45 14.11
C LEU A 278 -14.95 -17.40 15.32
N THR A 279 -15.74 -17.26 16.38
CA THR A 279 -15.71 -18.15 17.56
C THR A 279 -16.90 -19.11 17.64
N LYS A 280 -17.74 -19.15 16.60
CA LYS A 280 -18.79 -20.16 16.42
C LYS A 280 -18.66 -20.83 15.06
N LYS A 281 -17.63 -21.65 14.90
CA LYS A 281 -17.61 -22.87 14.08
C LYS A 281 -16.41 -23.71 14.47
#